data_AF-A0A347AKQ3-F1
#
_entry.id   AF-A0A347AKQ3-F1
#
_cell.length_a   1.000
_cell.length_b   1.000
_cell.length_c   1.000
_cell.angle_alpha   90.00
_cell.angle_beta   90.00
_cell.angle_gamma   90.00
#
_symmetry.space_group_name_H-M   'P 1'
#
loop_
_entity.id
_entity.type
_entity.pdbx_description
1 polymer ?
#
loop_
_entity_poly.entity_id
_entity_poly.type
_entity_poly.pdbx_seq_one_letter_code
_entity_poly.pdbx_strand_id
1 'polypeptide(L)' 'MKKQTLPKETVIRELERMERKLEEGAGIVWISFPYSVSNLAVIQSSIKELGWYNNNFRISFDENDIFIEKDQFVEKRRK' A
#
# COMPACT_ATOMS: atom_id res chain seq x y z
N MET A 1 -6.88 21.51 14.16
CA MET A 1 -7.49 20.20 13.82
C MET A 1 -6.51 19.12 14.24
N LYS A 2 -6.90 18.18 15.11
CA LYS A 2 -6.06 17.02 15.44
C LYS A 2 -5.97 16.16 14.16
N LYS A 3 -4.79 16.11 13.53
CA LYS A 3 -4.55 15.15 12.43
C LYS A 3 -4.66 13.76 13.04
N GLN A 4 -5.81 13.11 12.88
CA GLN A 4 -5.99 11.74 13.38
C GLN A 4 -5.13 10.83 12.50
N THR A 5 -4.17 10.17 13.13
CA THR A 5 -3.39 9.11 12.50
C THR A 5 -4.30 7.91 12.25
N LEU A 6 -4.19 7.31 11.07
CA LEU A 6 -4.91 6.08 10.75
C LEU A 6 -4.53 4.97 11.73
N PRO A 7 -5.52 4.19 12.24
CA PRO A 7 -5.22 2.99 12.99
C PRO A 7 -4.42 2.02 12.13
N LYS A 8 -3.29 1.55 12.65
CA LYS A 8 -2.41 0.61 11.96
C LYS A 8 -3.15 -0.65 11.48
N GLU A 9 -4.07 -1.17 12.28
CA GLU A 9 -4.91 -2.32 11.91
C GLU A 9 -5.73 -2.07 10.65
N THR A 10 -6.23 -0.84 10.46
CA THR A 10 -6.96 -0.47 9.24
C THR A 10 -6.05 -0.49 8.02
N VAL A 11 -4.82 0.01 8.17
CA VAL A 11 -3.82 0.01 7.09
C VAL A 11 -3.43 -1.41 6.70
N ILE A 12 -3.15 -2.28 7.68
CA ILE A 12 -2.82 -3.70 7.44
C ILE A 12 -3.97 -4.40 6.72
N ARG A 13 -5.21 -4.22 7.18
CA ARG A 13 -6.38 -4.87 6.57
C ARG A 13 -6.58 -4.49 5.10
N GLU A 14 -6.38 -3.22 4.75
CA GLU A 14 -6.48 -2.78 3.35
C GLU A 14 -5.32 -3.30 2.50
N LEU A 15 -4.11 -3.41 3.06
CA LEU A 15 -2.97 -4.06 2.41
C LEU A 15 -3.25 -5.55 2.16
N GLU A 16 -3.71 -6.31 3.16
CA GLU A 16 -4.08 -7.72 2.97
C GLU A 16 -5.20 -7.91 1.94
N ARG A 17 -6.19 -7.00 1.93
CA ARG A 17 -7.25 -7.00 0.91
C ARG A 17 -6.70 -6.75 -0.48
N MET A 18 -5.70 -5.89 -0.61
CA MET A 18 -4.99 -5.64 -1.85
C MET A 18 -4.27 -6.92 -2.33
N GLU A 19 -3.63 -7.66 -1.42
CA GLU A 19 -2.98 -8.94 -1.75
C GLU A 19 -3.98 -9.97 -2.28
N ARG A 20 -5.08 -10.14 -1.56
CA ARG A 20 -6.11 -11.11 -1.94
C ARG A 20 -6.68 -10.82 -3.33
N LYS A 21 -6.87 -9.54 -3.68
CA LYS A 21 -7.31 -9.15 -5.03
C LYS A 21 -6.30 -9.57 -6.12
N LEU A 22 -5.00 -9.48 -5.84
CA LEU A 22 -3.96 -9.94 -6.77
C LEU A 22 -3.98 -11.47 -6.90
N GLU A 23 -4.16 -12.19 -5.79
CA GLU A 23 -4.32 -13.66 -5.78
C GLU A 23 -5.58 -14.11 -6.56
N GLU A 24 -6.66 -13.34 -6.48
CA GLU A 24 -7.90 -13.54 -7.23
C GLU A 24 -7.76 -13.24 -8.75
N GLY A 25 -6.58 -12.79 -9.19
CA GLY A 25 -6.26 -12.56 -10.60
C GLY A 25 -6.37 -11.11 -11.06
N ALA A 26 -6.46 -10.14 -10.15
CA ALA A 26 -6.30 -8.73 -10.52
C ALA A 26 -4.85 -8.49 -10.96
N GLY A 27 -4.66 -7.90 -12.15
CA GLY A 27 -3.32 -7.59 -12.64
C GLY A 27 -2.64 -6.45 -11.88
N ILE A 28 -3.40 -5.40 -11.54
CA ILE A 28 -2.92 -4.23 -10.79
C ILE A 28 -4.00 -3.85 -9.78
N VAL A 29 -3.58 -3.56 -8.55
CA VAL A 29 -4.46 -3.06 -7.49
C VAL A 29 -3.89 -1.77 -6.92
N TRP A 30 -4.78 -0.86 -6.54
CA TRP A 30 -4.48 0.44 -5.97
C TRP A 30 -5.35 0.63 -4.73
N ILE A 31 -4.75 1.18 -3.67
CA ILE A 31 -5.46 1.68 -2.49
C ILE A 31 -4.96 3.08 -2.16
N SER A 32 -5.82 3.91 -1.56
CA SER A 32 -5.45 5.26 -1.14
C SER A 32 -5.74 5.51 0.34
N PHE A 33 -4.94 6.39 0.93
CA PHE A 33 -5.07 6.85 2.31
C PHE A 33 -4.90 8.37 2.37
N PRO A 34 -5.58 9.07 3.28
CA PRO A 34 -5.38 10.51 3.45
C PRO A 34 -3.92 10.84 3.74
N TYR A 35 -3.38 11.84 3.05
CA TYR A 35 -2.01 12.27 3.21
C TYR A 35 -1.79 12.93 4.58
N SER A 36 -0.90 12.31 5.35
CA SER A 36 -0.23 12.94 6.47
C SER A 36 1.09 12.23 6.73
N VAL A 37 2.06 12.95 7.29
CA VAL A 37 3.36 12.37 7.67
C VAL A 37 3.17 11.19 8.63
N SER A 38 2.20 11.29 9.55
CA SER A 38 1.86 10.22 10.49
C SER A 38 1.27 9.00 9.79
N ASN A 39 0.37 9.19 8.83
CA ASN A 39 -0.20 8.09 8.03
C ASN A 39 0.88 7.41 7.18
N LEU A 40 1.76 8.20 6.57
CA LEU A 40 2.90 7.66 5.81
C LEU A 40 3.79 6.77 6.67
N ALA A 41 4.12 7.20 7.89
CA ALA A 41 4.91 6.40 8.81
C ALA A 41 4.22 5.07 9.18
N VAL A 42 2.91 5.10 9.43
CA VAL A 42 2.12 3.89 9.72
C VAL A 42 2.09 2.95 8.51
N ILE A 43 1.88 3.49 7.30
CA ILE A 43 1.88 2.72 6.05
C ILE A 43 3.23 2.04 5.83
N GLN A 44 4.33 2.79 5.93
CA GLN A 44 5.68 2.24 5.76
C GLN A 44 6.00 1.16 6.80
N SER A 45 5.63 1.37 8.07
CA SER A 45 5.80 0.36 9.12
C SER A 45 4.96 -0.89 8.85
N SER A 46 3.73 -0.74 8.37
CA SER A 46 2.84 -1.87 8.08
C SER A 46 3.36 -2.70 6.91
N ILE A 47 3.82 -2.05 5.83
CA ILE A 47 4.45 -2.71 4.69
C ILE A 47 5.72 -3.48 5.11
N LYS A 48 6.52 -2.88 6.01
CA LYS A 48 7.70 -3.53 6.59
C LYS A 48 7.35 -4.82 7.31
N GLU A 49 6.33 -4.78 8.15
CA GLU A 49 5.90 -5.93 8.95
C GLU A 49 5.30 -7.05 8.11
N LEU A 50 4.62 -6.70 7.02
CA LEU A 50 4.12 -7.68 6.05
C LEU A 50 5.23 -8.28 5.17
N GLY A 51 6.48 -7.80 5.28
CA GLY A 51 7.60 -8.30 4.49
C GLY A 51 7.56 -7.89 3.01
N TRP A 52 6.80 -6.86 2.67
CA TRP A 52 6.53 -6.50 1.27
C TRP A 52 7.64 -5.72 0.59
N TYR A 53 8.74 -5.37 1.26
CA TYR A 53 9.85 -4.57 0.68
C TYR A 53 10.41 -5.10 -0.65
N ASN A 54 10.31 -6.41 -0.89
CA ASN A 54 10.80 -7.06 -2.10
C ASN A 54 9.69 -7.28 -3.15
N ASN A 55 8.44 -6.92 -2.82
CA ASN A 55 7.30 -7.05 -3.70
C ASN A 55 7.15 -5.80 -4.56
N ASN A 56 6.56 -5.98 -5.74
CA ASN A 56 6.43 -4.96 -6.78
C ASN A 56 5.33 -3.92 -6.44
N PHE A 57 5.53 -3.18 -5.36
CA PHE A 57 4.63 -2.09 -4.98
C PHE A 57 5.27 -0.72 -5.20
N ARG A 58 4.45 0.25 -5.56
CA ARG A 58 4.83 1.65 -5.77
C ARG A 58 3.99 2.51 -4.83
N ILE A 59 4.65 3.37 -4.07
CA ILE A 59 3.97 4.40 -3.27
C ILE A 59 4.11 5.72 -4.02
N SER A 60 2.98 6.38 -4.29
CA SER A 60 2.92 7.73 -4.86
C SER A 60 2.02 8.61 -3.98
N PHE A 61 2.11 9.92 -4.20
CA PHE A 61 1.37 10.91 -3.42
C PHE A 61 0.78 11.94 -4.36
N ASP A 62 -0.47 12.32 -4.11
CA ASP A 62 -1.10 13.53 -4.65
C ASP A 62 -1.50 14.41 -3.47
N GLU A 63 -1.78 15.70 -3.71
CA GLU A 63 -1.90 16.77 -2.71
C GLU A 63 -2.57 16.36 -1.38
N ASN A 64 -3.58 15.50 -1.41
CA ASN A 64 -4.34 15.05 -0.23
C ASN A 64 -4.28 13.54 0.05
N ASP A 65 -3.60 12.74 -0.78
CA ASP A 65 -3.69 11.28 -0.73
C ASP A 65 -2.34 10.57 -0.95
N ILE A 66 -2.15 9.47 -0.22
CA ILE A 66 -1.08 8.48 -0.38
C ILE A 66 -1.67 7.32 -1.18
N PHE A 67 -1.10 7.01 -2.33
CA PHE A 67 -1.50 5.88 -3.16
C PHE A 67 -0.49 4.75 -3.04
N ILE A 68 -0.99 3.53 -2.92
CA ILE A 68 -0.20 2.31 -2.94
C ILE A 68 -0.70 1.47 -4.09
N GLU A 69 0.17 1.26 -5.07
CA GLU A 69 -0.04 0.43 -6.24
C GLU A 69 0.77 -0.86 -6.08
N LYS A 70 0.21 -2.00 -6.47
CA LYS A 70 0.94 -3.27 -6.54
C LYS A 70 0.53 -3.99 -7.82
N ASP A 71 1.54 -4.41 -8.56
CA ASP A 71 1.39 -5.06 -9.87
C ASP A 71 1.85 -6.52 -9.76
N GLN A 72 1.00 -7.43 -10.26
CA GLN A 72 1.25 -8.86 -10.31
C GLN A 72 2.38 -9.23 -11.31
N PHE A 73 2.70 -8.37 -12.27
CA PHE A 73 3.48 -8.72 -13.47
C PHE A 73 4.93 -8.22 -13.52
N VAL A 74 5.44 -7.51 -12.51
CA VAL A 74 6.79 -6.91 -12.59
C VAL A 74 7.91 -7.97 -12.55
N GLU A 75 7.63 -9.21 -12.14
CA GLU A 75 8.57 -10.33 -12.28
C GLU A 75 8.85 -10.74 -13.74
N LYS A 76 8.05 -10.28 -14.73
CA LYS A 76 8.25 -10.62 -16.16
C LYS A 76 9.05 -9.60 -16.97
N ARG A 77 9.56 -8.51 -16.38
CA ARG A 77 10.39 -7.51 -17.09
C ARG A 77 11.91 -7.72 -16.97
N ARG A 78 12.36 -8.89 -16.53
CA ARG A 78 13.76 -9.33 -16.68
C ARG A 78 13.77 -10.57 -17.60
N LYS A 79 13.70 -10.33 -18.90
CA LYS A 79 14.05 -11.29 -19.93
C LYS A 79 15.36 -10.86 -20.56
#